data_AF-A0A2R6ACQ0-F1
#
_entry.id   AF-A0A2R6ACQ0-F1
#
_cell.length_a   1.000
_cell.length_b   1.000
_cell.length_c   1.000
_cell.angle_alpha   90.00
_cell.angle_beta   90.00
_cell.angle_gamma   90.00
#
_symmetry.space_group_name_H-M   'P 1'
#
loop_
_entity.id
_entity.type
_entity.pdbx_description
1 polymer ?
#
loop_
_entity_poly.entity_id
_entity_poly.type
_entity_poly.pdbx_seq_one_letter_code
_entity_poly.pdbx_strand_id
1 'polypeptide(L)'
;MVEFKLRVGSGSTKSGSKWFRASVLGAYLPDGSFVKLEPKEKDWYRSSTKLYADATFEAPVGSVVKYYEASEKGVEVSYLLVTENGLEPLQEERVKEELGEAGGHKIYSFKNIIRLPSGKTIEEEWDSVFVEGVPSDAFSGLKRSELEALKKRLEEAAPLTLDRAVFTTFVFKPTRRLSDEEFRELSSVFRYDTEVGEGGKQSAVFAVNLAELTAEGRERALTLVKKYAGEGAAAELERALKEWSDLIRKKDEERSLVEQKKEILSKALGARVVAYTYETGYLGRGQEVEEPRFRVRLEKLGEDKFKEFAEKYEYSLGEFVVRFDQIPDAVKEMVEKGLIDRKLLEKAERAAEWRRKEKERKERVKEILSEALGVKVESFRLIEDSHPPYFKVRTERLGDEKFREFAKKYEYSYGEFTVEAHKILEAVRRMAEEGLIPREVAEAAHGRFEELAE
;
A
#
# COMPACT_ATOMS: atom_id res chain seq x y z
N MET A 1 -46.18 -2.54 -7.30
CA MET A 1 -45.11 -2.56 -6.28
C MET A 1 -45.57 -3.46 -5.16
N VAL A 2 -44.66 -4.22 -4.54
CA VAL A 2 -44.95 -5.10 -3.40
C VAL A 2 -44.01 -4.75 -2.25
N GLU A 3 -44.56 -4.73 -1.04
CA GLU A 3 -43.78 -4.55 0.18
C GLU A 3 -43.26 -5.89 0.69
N PHE A 4 -42.02 -5.92 1.14
CA PHE A 4 -41.40 -7.09 1.75
C PHE A 4 -40.47 -6.67 2.88
N LYS A 5 -40.20 -7.60 3.79
CA LYS A 5 -39.30 -7.38 4.93
C LYS A 5 -38.02 -8.15 4.75
N LEU A 6 -36.89 -7.48 4.99
CA LEU A 6 -35.58 -8.12 5.05
C LEU A 6 -34.89 -7.73 6.35
N ARG A 7 -34.15 -8.68 6.89
CA ARG A 7 -33.35 -8.44 8.08
C ARG A 7 -32.15 -7.58 7.70
N VAL A 8 -31.92 -6.50 8.45
CA VAL A 8 -30.78 -5.61 8.27
C VAL A 8 -30.14 -5.34 9.63
N GLY A 9 -28.83 -5.11 9.65
CA GLY A 9 -28.13 -4.80 10.89
C GLY A 9 -26.65 -5.13 10.82
N SER A 10 -25.92 -4.65 11.82
CA SER A 10 -24.52 -4.95 12.04
C SER A 10 -24.24 -5.01 13.53
N GLY A 11 -23.28 -5.86 13.93
CA GLY A 11 -22.70 -5.74 15.26
C GLY A 11 -21.64 -6.77 15.60
N SER A 12 -21.07 -6.60 16.78
CA SER A 12 -20.01 -7.44 17.35
C SER A 12 -20.43 -7.94 18.73
N THR A 13 -20.08 -9.19 19.03
CA THR A 13 -20.28 -9.74 20.38
C THR A 13 -19.16 -9.28 21.32
N LYS A 14 -19.47 -9.07 22.62
CA LYS A 14 -18.52 -8.59 23.66
C LYS A 14 -17.25 -9.44 23.81
N SER A 15 -17.21 -10.66 23.30
CA SER A 15 -16.04 -11.55 23.33
C SER A 15 -15.07 -11.35 22.15
N GLY A 16 -15.23 -10.28 21.36
CA GLY A 16 -14.22 -9.80 20.40
C GLY A 16 -13.96 -10.70 19.19
N SER A 17 -14.76 -11.75 18.97
CA SER A 17 -14.50 -12.75 17.93
C SER A 17 -15.56 -12.76 16.83
N LYS A 18 -16.86 -12.65 17.15
CA LYS A 18 -17.94 -12.83 16.17
C LYS A 18 -18.49 -11.50 15.66
N TRP A 19 -18.22 -11.18 14.39
CA TRP A 19 -18.83 -10.07 13.65
C TRP A 19 -19.81 -10.59 12.60
N PHE A 20 -20.89 -9.85 12.38
CA PHE A 20 -21.86 -10.14 11.32
C PHE A 20 -22.51 -8.86 10.78
N ARG A 21 -22.98 -8.92 9.53
CA ARG A 21 -23.66 -7.81 8.84
C ARG A 21 -24.70 -8.34 7.86
N ALA A 22 -25.93 -7.86 7.95
CA ALA A 22 -26.98 -8.09 6.95
C ALA A 22 -27.41 -6.77 6.34
N SER A 23 -27.45 -6.67 5.01
CA SER A 23 -27.81 -5.43 4.31
C SER A 23 -28.36 -5.69 2.92
N VAL A 24 -29.34 -4.87 2.51
CA VAL A 24 -29.84 -4.82 1.13
C VAL A 24 -28.94 -3.89 0.32
N LEU A 25 -28.38 -4.37 -0.79
CA LEU A 25 -27.52 -3.56 -1.65
C LEU A 25 -28.32 -2.78 -2.70
N GLY A 26 -29.39 -3.39 -3.22
CA GLY A 26 -30.27 -2.82 -4.23
C GLY A 26 -31.11 -3.89 -4.92
N ALA A 27 -31.78 -3.52 -6.02
CA ALA A 27 -32.53 -4.45 -6.84
C ALA A 27 -32.33 -4.17 -8.33
N TYR A 28 -32.30 -5.24 -9.13
CA TYR A 28 -32.50 -5.16 -10.56
C TYR A 28 -34.00 -5.06 -10.85
N LEU A 29 -34.42 -4.00 -11.52
CA LEU A 29 -35.81 -3.82 -11.95
C LEU A 29 -36.12 -4.72 -13.17
N PRO A 30 -37.40 -4.92 -13.52
CA PRO A 30 -37.79 -5.77 -14.66
C PRO A 30 -37.22 -5.32 -16.02
N ASP A 31 -36.81 -4.05 -16.13
CA ASP A 31 -36.14 -3.48 -17.30
C ASP A 31 -34.62 -3.74 -17.33
N GLY A 32 -34.07 -4.37 -16.29
CA GLY A 32 -32.65 -4.70 -16.14
C GLY A 32 -31.82 -3.63 -15.42
N SER A 33 -32.40 -2.47 -15.09
CA SER A 33 -31.68 -1.41 -14.38
C SER A 33 -31.45 -1.75 -12.90
N PHE A 34 -30.27 -1.46 -12.37
CA PHE A 34 -29.98 -1.65 -10.95
C PHE A 34 -30.24 -0.35 -10.17
N VAL A 35 -31.06 -0.44 -9.14
CA VAL A 35 -31.39 0.68 -8.25
C VAL A 35 -31.08 0.33 -6.81
N LYS A 36 -30.52 1.28 -6.07
CA LYS A 36 -30.36 1.14 -4.61
C LYS A 36 -31.74 1.20 -3.96
N LEU A 37 -32.07 0.21 -3.13
CA LEU A 37 -33.30 0.21 -2.35
C LEU A 37 -33.07 0.91 -1.02
N GLU A 38 -33.99 1.81 -0.65
CA GLU A 38 -34.03 2.42 0.68
C GLU A 38 -35.19 1.82 1.50
N PRO A 39 -34.99 1.59 2.80
CA PRO A 39 -36.06 1.14 3.68
C PRO A 39 -37.07 2.27 3.92
N LYS A 40 -38.37 1.92 4.03
CA LYS A 40 -39.44 2.91 4.26
C LYS A 40 -39.33 3.63 5.60
N GLU A 41 -38.87 2.94 6.63
CA GLU A 41 -38.63 3.51 7.96
C GLU A 41 -37.16 3.93 8.05
N LYS A 42 -36.87 5.20 8.34
CA LYS A 42 -35.49 5.74 8.38
C LYS A 42 -34.85 5.70 9.78
N ASP A 43 -35.62 5.43 10.83
CA ASP A 43 -35.19 5.58 12.23
C ASP A 43 -34.40 4.38 12.81
N TRP A 44 -34.22 3.29 12.06
CA TRP A 44 -33.58 2.07 12.58
C TRP A 44 -32.05 2.16 12.72
N TYR A 45 -31.39 3.11 12.04
CA TYR A 45 -29.92 3.23 12.02
C TYR A 45 -29.30 3.70 13.37
N ARG A 46 -30.11 3.99 14.41
CA ARG A 46 -29.67 4.60 15.68
C ARG A 46 -29.73 3.70 16.92
N SER A 47 -30.12 2.43 16.82
CA SER A 47 -30.24 1.55 17.99
C SER A 47 -28.91 0.85 18.32
N SER A 48 -28.13 1.41 19.24
CA SER A 48 -26.92 0.79 19.81
C SER A 48 -27.15 -0.49 20.64
N THR A 49 -28.40 -0.99 20.71
CA THR A 49 -28.82 -2.10 21.56
C THR A 49 -29.41 -3.30 20.81
N LYS A 50 -29.65 -3.20 19.49
CA LYS A 50 -30.18 -4.31 18.68
C LYS A 50 -29.23 -4.63 17.53
N LEU A 51 -28.80 -5.89 17.48
CA LEU A 51 -27.85 -6.44 16.50
C LEU A 51 -28.47 -6.61 15.10
N TYR A 52 -29.79 -6.79 15.02
CA TYR A 52 -30.57 -6.93 13.79
C TYR A 52 -31.96 -6.29 13.96
N ALA A 53 -32.55 -5.84 12.86
CA ALA A 53 -33.94 -5.40 12.76
C ALA A 53 -34.53 -5.83 11.40
N ASP A 54 -35.83 -6.12 11.36
CA ASP A 54 -36.53 -6.34 10.10
C ASP A 54 -36.93 -4.97 9.54
N ALA A 55 -36.43 -4.63 8.35
CA ALA A 55 -36.76 -3.39 7.65
C ALA A 55 -37.68 -3.68 6.45
N THR A 56 -38.65 -2.81 6.23
CA THR A 56 -39.59 -2.90 5.12
C THR A 56 -39.05 -2.17 3.89
N PHE A 57 -39.04 -2.85 2.76
CA PHE A 57 -38.64 -2.36 1.44
C PHE A 57 -39.80 -2.53 0.46
N GLU A 58 -39.74 -1.81 -0.66
CA GLU A 58 -40.74 -1.88 -1.71
C GLU A 58 -40.07 -1.93 -3.09
N ALA A 59 -40.50 -2.84 -3.96
CA ALA A 59 -40.03 -2.94 -5.33
C ALA A 59 -41.13 -3.50 -6.27
N PRO A 60 -41.03 -3.31 -7.60
CA PRO A 60 -41.95 -3.94 -8.56
C PRO A 60 -41.88 -5.47 -8.53
N VAL A 61 -43.00 -6.13 -8.81
CA VAL A 61 -43.02 -7.58 -9.09
C VAL A 61 -42.11 -7.87 -10.29
N GLY A 62 -41.31 -8.94 -10.19
CA GLY A 62 -40.29 -9.29 -11.16
C GLY A 62 -38.93 -8.63 -10.93
N SER A 63 -38.78 -7.80 -9.90
CA SER A 63 -37.47 -7.26 -9.50
C SER A 63 -36.63 -8.33 -8.79
N VAL A 64 -35.31 -8.25 -8.90
CA VAL A 64 -34.37 -9.12 -8.19
C VAL A 64 -33.61 -8.33 -7.14
N VAL A 65 -33.89 -8.59 -5.87
CA VAL A 65 -33.23 -7.97 -4.73
C VAL A 65 -31.89 -8.66 -4.48
N LYS A 66 -30.82 -7.87 -4.44
CA LYS A 66 -29.49 -8.31 -4.05
C LYS A 66 -29.31 -8.10 -2.54
N TYR A 67 -29.24 -9.21 -1.82
CA TYR A 67 -29.15 -9.25 -0.37
C TYR A 67 -27.79 -9.79 0.07
N TYR A 68 -27.18 -9.13 1.06
CA TYR A 68 -25.82 -9.42 1.51
C TYR A 68 -25.84 -9.81 2.99
N GLU A 69 -25.28 -10.98 3.29
CA GLU A 69 -25.06 -11.47 4.65
C GLU A 69 -23.58 -11.82 4.85
N ALA A 70 -22.91 -11.10 5.74
CA ALA A 70 -21.56 -11.42 6.16
C ALA A 70 -21.55 -11.99 7.58
N SER A 71 -20.72 -13.00 7.78
CA SER A 71 -20.49 -13.67 9.06
C SER A 71 -19.02 -14.06 9.20
N GLU A 72 -18.63 -14.62 10.35
CA GLU A 72 -17.30 -15.23 10.54
C GLU A 72 -16.98 -16.33 9.52
N LYS A 73 -18.00 -17.00 8.96
CA LYS A 73 -17.82 -18.09 7.99
C LYS A 73 -17.60 -17.58 6.56
N GLY A 74 -17.69 -16.27 6.34
CA GLY A 74 -17.56 -15.64 5.04
C GLY A 74 -18.75 -14.77 4.68
N VAL A 75 -18.76 -14.34 3.43
CA VAL A 75 -19.76 -13.47 2.83
C VAL A 75 -20.65 -14.30 1.92
N GLU A 76 -21.96 -14.26 2.16
CA GLU A 76 -22.99 -14.83 1.31
C GLU A 76 -23.78 -13.69 0.65
N VAL A 77 -23.97 -13.81 -0.65
CA VAL A 77 -24.85 -12.91 -1.43
C VAL A 77 -25.97 -13.77 -1.95
N SER A 78 -27.21 -13.33 -1.75
CA SER A 78 -28.40 -14.01 -2.25
C SER A 78 -29.18 -13.08 -3.16
N TYR A 79 -29.76 -13.64 -4.21
CA TYR A 79 -30.66 -12.94 -5.12
C TYR A 79 -32.07 -13.43 -4.90
N LEU A 80 -32.98 -12.50 -4.59
CA LEU A 80 -34.37 -12.80 -4.24
C LEU A 80 -35.31 -12.16 -5.26
N LEU A 81 -36.15 -12.97 -5.91
CA LEU A 81 -37.19 -12.50 -6.81
C LEU A 81 -38.38 -11.94 -6.02
N VAL A 82 -38.80 -10.73 -6.38
CA VAL A 82 -40.03 -10.12 -5.84
C VAL A 82 -41.23 -10.68 -6.60
N THR A 83 -42.07 -11.45 -5.92
CA THR A 83 -43.33 -11.99 -6.44
C THR A 83 -44.52 -11.29 -5.79
N GLU A 84 -45.73 -11.57 -6.27
CA GLU A 84 -46.96 -11.07 -5.63
C GLU A 84 -47.14 -11.59 -4.20
N ASN A 85 -46.50 -12.72 -3.86
CA ASN A 85 -46.62 -13.39 -2.57
C ASN A 85 -45.43 -13.13 -1.62
N GLY A 86 -44.40 -12.37 -2.05
CA GLY A 86 -43.23 -12.04 -1.24
C GLY A 86 -41.91 -12.20 -1.98
N LEU A 87 -40.90 -12.74 -1.29
CA LEU A 87 -39.56 -12.97 -1.85
C LEU A 87 -39.31 -14.46 -2.06
N GLU A 88 -38.84 -14.81 -3.24
CA GLU A 88 -38.43 -16.18 -3.59
C GLU A 88 -36.93 -16.24 -3.92
N PRO A 89 -36.19 -17.22 -3.41
CA PRO A 89 -34.78 -17.35 -3.73
C PRO A 89 -34.57 -17.72 -5.20
N LEU A 90 -33.61 -17.07 -5.86
CA LEU A 90 -33.18 -17.42 -7.21
C LEU A 90 -31.92 -18.29 -7.19
N GLN A 91 -31.79 -19.15 -8.19
CA GLN A 91 -30.54 -19.86 -8.44
C GLN A 91 -29.55 -18.92 -9.13
N GLU A 92 -28.36 -18.84 -8.57
CA GLU A 92 -27.20 -18.20 -9.18
C GLU A 92 -26.22 -19.25 -9.70
N GLU A 93 -25.62 -18.97 -10.84
CA GLU A 93 -24.46 -19.70 -11.35
C GLU A 93 -23.26 -18.75 -11.36
N ARG A 94 -22.20 -19.10 -10.63
CA ARG A 94 -20.97 -18.33 -10.63
C ARG A 94 -20.02 -18.89 -11.69
N VAL A 95 -19.68 -18.06 -12.67
CA VAL A 95 -18.74 -18.39 -13.75
C VAL A 95 -17.41 -17.72 -13.49
N LYS A 96 -16.32 -18.47 -13.60
CA LYS A 96 -14.94 -17.95 -13.57
C LYS A 96 -14.59 -17.39 -14.95
N GLU A 97 -14.19 -16.13 -15.00
CA GLU A 97 -13.74 -15.44 -16.21
C GLU A 97 -12.22 -15.24 -16.14
N GLU A 98 -11.47 -15.76 -17.11
CA GLU A 98 -10.01 -15.59 -17.17
C GLU A 98 -9.67 -14.23 -17.79
N LEU A 99 -8.88 -13.41 -17.06
CA LEU A 99 -8.51 -12.05 -17.46
C LEU A 99 -7.06 -11.96 -17.99
N GLY A 100 -6.28 -13.04 -17.84
CA GLY A 100 -4.92 -13.17 -18.39
C GLY A 100 -3.95 -13.85 -17.43
N GLU A 101 -2.65 -13.77 -17.75
CA GLU A 101 -1.56 -14.37 -16.98
C GLU A 101 -0.42 -13.35 -16.80
N ALA A 102 0.18 -13.30 -15.61
CA ALA A 102 1.36 -12.48 -15.31
C ALA A 102 2.19 -13.09 -14.19
N GLY A 103 3.53 -13.03 -14.30
CA GLY A 103 4.44 -13.59 -13.29
C GLY A 103 4.27 -15.09 -13.03
N GLY A 104 3.72 -15.86 -13.99
CA GLY A 104 3.40 -17.29 -13.83
C GLY A 104 2.08 -17.58 -13.13
N HIS A 105 1.25 -16.56 -12.87
CA HIS A 105 -0.05 -16.69 -12.22
C HIS A 105 -1.21 -16.34 -13.16
N LYS A 106 -2.26 -17.15 -13.15
CA LYS A 106 -3.52 -16.84 -13.83
C LYS A 106 -4.32 -15.82 -13.04
N ILE A 107 -4.85 -14.84 -13.73
CA ILE A 107 -5.69 -13.78 -13.18
C ILE A 107 -7.11 -14.01 -13.68
N TYR A 108 -8.08 -13.99 -12.77
CA TYR A 108 -9.47 -14.24 -13.10
C TYR A 108 -10.40 -13.31 -12.31
N SER A 109 -11.64 -13.20 -12.77
CA SER A 109 -12.73 -12.59 -12.03
C SER A 109 -13.93 -13.54 -12.03
N PHE A 110 -14.98 -13.16 -11.34
CA PHE A 110 -16.22 -13.93 -11.32
C PHE A 110 -17.35 -13.12 -11.95
N LYS A 111 -18.26 -13.86 -12.57
CA LYS A 111 -19.51 -13.36 -13.11
C LYS A 111 -20.64 -14.18 -12.52
N ASN A 112 -21.61 -13.52 -11.91
CA ASN A 112 -22.82 -14.18 -11.44
C ASN A 112 -23.87 -14.13 -12.55
N ILE A 113 -24.38 -15.30 -12.90
CA ILE A 113 -25.43 -15.51 -13.88
C ILE A 113 -26.70 -15.86 -13.10
N ILE A 114 -27.66 -14.94 -13.08
CA ILE A 114 -28.92 -15.09 -12.34
C ILE A 114 -30.01 -15.41 -13.37
N ARG A 115 -30.57 -16.61 -13.29
CA ARG A 115 -31.59 -17.06 -14.23
C ARG A 115 -32.98 -16.73 -13.68
N LEU A 116 -33.75 -15.95 -14.42
CA LEU A 116 -35.11 -15.61 -14.05
C LEU A 116 -36.08 -16.71 -14.51
N PRO A 117 -37.21 -16.93 -13.81
CA PRO A 117 -38.27 -17.83 -14.26
C PRO A 117 -38.83 -17.49 -15.65
N SER A 118 -38.66 -16.25 -16.10
CA SER A 118 -39.04 -15.77 -17.44
C SER A 118 -38.10 -16.24 -18.56
N GLY A 119 -36.99 -16.92 -18.24
CA GLY A 119 -35.96 -17.33 -19.21
C GLY A 119 -34.95 -16.24 -19.56
N LYS A 120 -35.11 -15.03 -19.02
CA LYS A 120 -34.08 -13.98 -19.09
C LYS A 120 -32.96 -14.24 -18.08
N THR A 121 -31.79 -13.69 -18.36
CA THR A 121 -30.60 -13.81 -17.53
C THR A 121 -30.10 -12.42 -17.14
N ILE A 122 -29.78 -12.23 -15.86
CA ILE A 122 -29.04 -11.06 -15.37
C ILE A 122 -27.60 -11.49 -15.16
N GLU A 123 -26.69 -10.71 -15.71
CA GLU A 123 -25.26 -10.93 -15.62
C GLU A 123 -24.63 -9.85 -14.74
N GLU A 124 -24.08 -10.25 -13.60
CA GLU A 124 -23.34 -9.35 -12.73
C GLU A 124 -21.85 -9.68 -12.74
N GLU A 125 -21.07 -8.78 -13.33
CA GLU A 125 -19.61 -8.86 -13.30
C GLU A 125 -19.08 -8.36 -11.96
N TRP A 126 -18.16 -9.12 -11.37
CA TRP A 126 -17.45 -8.67 -10.19
C TRP A 126 -16.35 -7.72 -10.60
N ASP A 127 -16.34 -6.52 -10.02
CA ASP A 127 -15.23 -5.59 -10.19
C ASP A 127 -13.94 -6.15 -9.54
N SER A 128 -14.05 -7.08 -8.59
CA SER A 128 -12.90 -7.72 -7.95
C SER A 128 -12.18 -8.70 -8.87
N VAL A 129 -10.86 -8.67 -8.80
CA VAL A 129 -9.94 -9.57 -9.52
C VAL A 129 -9.24 -10.49 -8.52
N PHE A 130 -8.97 -11.71 -8.95
CA PHE A 130 -8.35 -12.77 -8.18
C PHE A 130 -7.16 -13.34 -8.93
N VAL A 131 -6.17 -13.82 -8.18
CA VAL A 131 -4.93 -14.40 -8.73
C VAL A 131 -4.83 -15.84 -8.25
N GLU A 132 -4.61 -16.77 -9.17
CA GLU A 132 -4.56 -18.20 -8.90
C GLU A 132 -3.25 -18.60 -8.19
N GLY A 133 -3.37 -19.43 -7.15
CA GLY A 133 -2.23 -19.89 -6.36
C GLY A 133 -1.67 -18.86 -5.37
N VAL A 134 -2.35 -17.72 -5.19
CA VAL A 134 -1.95 -16.62 -4.31
C VAL A 134 -2.95 -16.49 -3.14
N PRO A 135 -2.51 -16.46 -1.87
CA PRO A 135 -3.44 -16.24 -0.75
C PRO A 135 -4.16 -14.90 -0.94
N SER A 136 -5.50 -14.93 -0.79
CA SER A 136 -6.35 -13.79 -1.17
C SER A 136 -5.91 -12.50 -0.52
N ASP A 137 -5.38 -12.51 0.69
CA ASP A 137 -5.16 -11.30 1.49
C ASP A 137 -4.11 -10.35 0.89
N ALA A 138 -3.05 -10.89 0.26
CA ALA A 138 -1.97 -10.07 -0.31
C ALA A 138 -2.37 -9.34 -1.61
N PHE A 139 -3.40 -9.82 -2.29
CA PHE A 139 -3.89 -9.30 -3.57
C PHE A 139 -5.42 -9.09 -3.57
N SER A 140 -6.03 -9.02 -2.38
CA SER A 140 -7.47 -8.80 -2.20
C SER A 140 -7.84 -7.34 -2.41
N GLY A 141 -9.07 -7.10 -2.84
CA GLY A 141 -9.62 -5.75 -2.98
C GLY A 141 -9.18 -4.99 -4.24
N LEU A 142 -8.40 -5.63 -5.13
CA LEU A 142 -8.02 -5.05 -6.42
C LEU A 142 -9.17 -5.13 -7.41
N LYS A 143 -9.31 -4.06 -8.19
CA LYS A 143 -10.39 -3.90 -9.16
C LYS A 143 -9.96 -4.25 -10.57
N ARG A 144 -10.93 -4.52 -11.46
CA ARG A 144 -10.69 -4.75 -12.90
C ARG A 144 -9.95 -3.56 -13.52
N SER A 145 -10.22 -2.34 -13.07
CA SER A 145 -9.52 -1.13 -13.51
C SER A 145 -8.03 -1.10 -13.18
N GLU A 146 -7.57 -1.91 -12.22
CA GLU A 146 -6.19 -1.97 -11.74
C GLU A 146 -5.42 -3.16 -12.32
N LEU A 147 -6.02 -3.90 -13.27
CA LEU A 147 -5.49 -5.15 -13.82
C LEU A 147 -4.06 -5.01 -14.35
N GLU A 148 -3.74 -3.96 -15.10
CA GLU A 148 -2.40 -3.77 -15.68
C GLU A 148 -1.36 -3.43 -14.62
N ALA A 149 -1.73 -2.66 -13.59
CA ALA A 149 -0.86 -2.39 -12.45
C ALA A 149 -0.61 -3.66 -11.62
N LEU A 150 -1.63 -4.51 -11.49
CA LEU A 150 -1.52 -5.84 -10.86
C LEU A 150 -0.59 -6.76 -11.64
N LYS A 151 -0.75 -6.88 -12.97
CA LYS A 151 0.12 -7.69 -13.83
C LYS A 151 1.58 -7.27 -13.68
N LYS A 152 1.85 -5.97 -13.78
CA LYS A 152 3.20 -5.41 -13.57
C LYS A 152 3.74 -5.73 -12.17
N ARG A 153 2.93 -5.58 -11.13
CA ARG A 153 3.32 -5.96 -9.76
C ARG A 153 3.62 -7.46 -9.62
N LEU A 154 2.87 -8.34 -10.29
CA LEU A 154 3.12 -9.79 -10.27
C LEU A 154 4.42 -10.14 -11.00
N GLU A 155 4.70 -9.49 -12.12
CA GLU A 155 5.97 -9.64 -12.84
C GLU A 155 7.16 -9.13 -12.02
N GLU A 156 6.99 -8.00 -11.31
CA GLU A 156 8.00 -7.39 -10.44
C GLU A 156 8.13 -8.08 -9.07
N ALA A 157 7.08 -8.76 -8.59
CA ALA A 157 7.07 -9.56 -7.37
C ALA A 157 7.51 -11.01 -7.61
N ALA A 158 7.58 -11.47 -8.86
CA ALA A 158 8.20 -12.76 -9.21
C ALA A 158 9.63 -12.94 -8.63
N PRO A 159 10.46 -11.88 -8.48
CA PRO A 159 11.69 -11.95 -7.69
C PRO A 159 11.55 -11.68 -6.18
N LEU A 160 10.45 -11.08 -5.70
CA LEU A 160 10.28 -10.62 -4.32
C LEU A 160 8.85 -10.91 -3.83
N THR A 161 8.70 -12.01 -3.07
CA THR A 161 7.58 -12.28 -2.15
C THR A 161 6.17 -12.47 -2.74
N LEU A 162 5.74 -13.73 -2.74
CA LEU A 162 4.38 -14.11 -2.36
C LEU A 162 4.44 -14.83 -1.01
N ASP A 163 3.74 -14.25 -0.03
CA ASP A 163 3.81 -14.56 1.39
C ASP A 163 3.60 -16.05 1.74
N ARG A 164 4.71 -16.69 2.13
CA ARG A 164 4.96 -17.24 3.48
C ARG A 164 4.04 -18.31 4.09
N ALA A 165 3.04 -18.88 3.39
CA ALA A 165 2.28 -20.02 3.93
C ALA A 165 1.74 -21.09 2.95
N VAL A 166 1.80 -20.92 1.62
CA VAL A 166 0.91 -21.74 0.74
C VAL A 166 1.57 -22.89 -0.04
N PHE A 167 2.89 -22.93 -0.25
CA PHE A 167 3.52 -24.03 -1.02
C PHE A 167 4.34 -24.98 -0.15
N THR A 168 3.75 -25.48 0.93
CA THR A 168 4.42 -26.51 1.73
C THR A 168 3.73 -27.86 1.67
N THR A 169 2.57 -28.02 1.03
CA THR A 169 1.85 -29.31 1.05
C THR A 169 1.97 -30.05 -0.27
N PHE A 170 2.62 -31.22 -0.26
CA PHE A 170 2.62 -32.14 -1.41
C PHE A 170 1.45 -33.12 -1.26
N VAL A 171 0.65 -33.28 -2.31
CA VAL A 171 -0.53 -34.15 -2.33
C VAL A 171 -0.38 -35.19 -3.43
N PHE A 172 -0.72 -36.44 -3.13
CA PHE A 172 -0.77 -37.50 -4.15
C PHE A 172 -1.93 -38.46 -3.92
N LYS A 173 -2.31 -39.14 -5.01
CA LYS A 173 -3.31 -40.22 -4.98
C LYS A 173 -2.62 -41.56 -5.24
N PRO A 174 -2.89 -42.60 -4.43
CA PRO A 174 -2.41 -43.94 -4.72
C PRO A 174 -2.95 -44.45 -6.06
N THR A 175 -2.12 -45.17 -6.82
CA THR A 175 -2.51 -45.72 -8.14
C THR A 175 -3.48 -46.89 -8.06
N ARG A 176 -3.68 -47.45 -6.86
CA ARG A 176 -4.58 -48.56 -6.58
C ARG A 176 -5.22 -48.46 -5.21
N ARG A 177 -6.22 -49.30 -4.96
CA ARG A 177 -6.80 -49.48 -3.63
C ARG A 177 -5.76 -50.05 -2.66
N LEU A 178 -5.72 -49.50 -1.45
CA LEU A 178 -4.79 -49.86 -0.39
C LEU A 178 -5.42 -50.88 0.57
N SER A 179 -4.61 -51.77 1.15
CA SER A 179 -4.98 -52.54 2.33
C SER A 179 -4.88 -51.68 3.61
N ASP A 180 -5.43 -52.17 4.72
CA ASP A 180 -5.36 -51.47 6.02
C ASP A 180 -3.92 -51.28 6.51
N GLU A 181 -3.03 -52.24 6.22
CA GLU A 181 -1.60 -52.15 6.56
C GLU A 181 -0.90 -51.08 5.72
N GLU A 182 -1.18 -51.03 4.41
CA GLU A 182 -0.62 -50.04 3.50
C GLU A 182 -1.13 -48.62 3.81
N PHE A 183 -2.39 -48.50 4.24
CA PHE A 183 -2.96 -47.24 4.69
C PHE A 183 -2.25 -46.73 5.95
N ARG A 184 -1.99 -47.61 6.94
CA ARG A 184 -1.24 -47.25 8.15
C ARG A 184 0.21 -46.87 7.83
N GLU A 185 0.83 -47.56 6.89
CA GLU A 185 2.19 -47.25 6.42
C GLU A 185 2.26 -45.83 5.83
N LEU A 186 1.32 -45.47 4.95
CA LEU A 186 1.22 -44.11 4.41
C LEU A 186 0.88 -43.06 5.47
N SER A 187 -0.05 -43.38 6.37
CA SER A 187 -0.49 -42.46 7.44
C SER A 187 0.61 -42.16 8.48
N SER A 188 1.71 -42.93 8.47
CA SER A 188 2.88 -42.66 9.31
C SER A 188 3.70 -41.45 8.87
N VAL A 189 3.51 -40.97 7.64
CA VAL A 189 4.24 -39.84 7.05
C VAL A 189 3.30 -38.80 6.46
N PHE A 190 2.17 -39.22 5.88
CA PHE A 190 1.22 -38.36 5.20
C PHE A 190 -0.08 -38.26 5.99
N ARG A 191 -0.69 -37.07 6.00
CA ARG A 191 -2.06 -36.88 6.45
C ARG A 191 -2.99 -37.40 5.38
N TYR A 192 -3.98 -38.17 5.80
CA TYR A 192 -5.07 -38.61 4.93
C TYR A 192 -6.10 -37.48 4.79
N ASP A 193 -6.49 -37.18 3.56
CA ASP A 193 -7.50 -36.18 3.25
C ASP A 193 -8.44 -36.69 2.14
N THR A 194 -9.54 -35.98 1.91
CA THR A 194 -10.51 -36.27 0.87
C THR A 194 -10.67 -35.07 -0.05
N GLU A 195 -10.32 -35.24 -1.31
CA GLU A 195 -10.51 -34.21 -2.33
C GLU A 195 -11.87 -34.38 -3.00
N VAL A 196 -12.63 -33.30 -3.14
CA VAL A 196 -13.93 -33.29 -3.85
C VAL A 196 -13.66 -32.92 -5.31
N GLY A 197 -13.73 -33.90 -6.21
CA GLY A 197 -13.58 -33.67 -7.64
C GLY A 197 -14.84 -33.09 -8.29
N GLU A 198 -14.69 -32.63 -9.55
CA GLU A 198 -15.83 -32.20 -10.38
C GLU A 198 -16.89 -33.30 -10.45
N GLY A 199 -18.13 -32.96 -10.06
CA GLY A 199 -19.26 -33.91 -9.96
C GLY A 199 -19.47 -34.52 -8.57
N GLY A 200 -18.81 -34.02 -7.51
CA GLY A 200 -19.11 -34.39 -6.12
C GLY A 200 -18.53 -35.74 -5.66
N LYS A 201 -17.64 -36.35 -6.45
CA LYS A 201 -16.96 -37.58 -6.07
C LYS A 201 -15.76 -37.28 -5.16
N GLN A 202 -15.81 -37.80 -3.94
CA GLN A 202 -14.70 -37.76 -3.00
C GLN A 202 -13.63 -38.78 -3.39
N SER A 203 -12.38 -38.32 -3.55
CA SER A 203 -11.21 -39.16 -3.76
C SER A 203 -10.30 -39.09 -2.53
N ALA A 204 -9.89 -40.26 -2.06
CA ALA A 204 -8.85 -40.40 -1.04
C ALA A 204 -7.51 -39.86 -1.56
N VAL A 205 -6.93 -38.91 -0.84
CA VAL A 205 -5.60 -38.34 -1.13
C VAL A 205 -4.72 -38.34 0.12
N PHE A 206 -3.42 -38.31 -0.09
CA PHE A 206 -2.42 -38.22 0.98
C PHE A 206 -1.62 -36.94 0.81
N ALA A 207 -1.49 -36.18 1.89
CA ALA A 207 -0.89 -34.86 1.91
C ALA A 207 0.25 -34.79 2.94
N VAL A 208 1.34 -34.11 2.65
CA VAL A 208 2.41 -33.86 3.63
C VAL A 208 2.94 -32.44 3.55
N ASN A 209 3.16 -31.84 4.72
CA ASN A 209 3.82 -30.56 4.83
C ASN A 209 5.35 -30.75 4.72
N LEU A 210 5.94 -30.35 3.60
CA LEU A 210 7.38 -30.39 3.30
C LEU A 210 8.23 -29.66 4.34
N ALA A 211 7.68 -28.65 5.02
CA ALA A 211 8.36 -27.95 6.11
C ALA A 211 8.46 -28.78 7.41
N GLU A 212 7.56 -29.74 7.59
CA GLU A 212 7.52 -30.64 8.75
C GLU A 212 8.37 -31.91 8.56
N LEU A 213 8.87 -32.15 7.34
CA LEU A 213 9.69 -33.33 7.03
C LEU A 213 11.15 -33.16 7.46
N THR A 214 11.57 -33.99 8.41
CA THR A 214 12.99 -34.22 8.74
C THR A 214 13.74 -34.85 7.56
N ALA A 215 15.08 -34.88 7.59
CA ALA A 215 15.87 -35.54 6.55
C ALA A 215 15.46 -37.01 6.34
N GLU A 216 15.33 -37.76 7.44
CA GLU A 216 14.83 -39.15 7.43
C GLU A 216 13.37 -39.23 6.95
N GLY A 217 12.53 -38.25 7.32
CA GLY A 217 11.15 -38.14 6.87
C GLY A 217 11.03 -37.92 5.35
N ARG A 218 11.96 -37.17 4.73
CA ARG A 218 12.00 -36.92 3.28
C ARG A 218 12.31 -38.18 2.49
N GLU A 219 13.31 -38.94 2.93
CA GLU A 219 13.69 -40.21 2.30
C GLU A 219 12.55 -41.23 2.39
N ARG A 220 11.91 -41.29 3.56
CA ARG A 220 10.75 -42.16 3.77
C ARG A 220 9.54 -41.72 2.93
N ALA A 221 9.27 -40.42 2.83
CA ALA A 221 8.21 -39.88 1.98
C ALA A 221 8.42 -40.22 0.50
N LEU A 222 9.63 -40.03 -0.03
CA LEU A 222 9.98 -40.39 -1.41
C LEU A 222 9.79 -41.88 -1.68
N THR A 223 10.25 -42.73 -0.76
CA THR A 223 10.09 -44.19 -0.87
C THR A 223 8.62 -44.59 -0.95
N LEU A 224 7.79 -44.02 -0.09
CA LEU A 224 6.35 -44.32 -0.03
C LEU A 224 5.60 -43.78 -1.25
N VAL A 225 5.87 -42.56 -1.68
CA VAL A 225 5.25 -41.99 -2.90
C VAL A 225 5.64 -42.82 -4.12
N LYS A 226 6.91 -43.19 -4.25
CA LYS A 226 7.36 -44.08 -5.34
C LYS A 226 6.64 -45.43 -5.33
N LYS A 227 6.48 -46.04 -4.14
CA LYS A 227 5.81 -47.34 -3.95
C LYS A 227 4.32 -47.29 -4.28
N TYR A 228 3.61 -46.22 -3.92
CA TYR A 228 2.14 -46.16 -3.98
C TYR A 228 1.56 -45.26 -5.07
N ALA A 229 2.33 -44.31 -5.58
CA ALA A 229 1.93 -43.34 -6.60
C ALA A 229 2.78 -43.42 -7.89
N GLY A 230 3.91 -44.14 -7.85
CA GLY A 230 4.79 -44.37 -8.99
C GLY A 230 5.93 -43.35 -9.11
N GLU A 231 6.80 -43.58 -10.09
CA GLU A 231 8.03 -42.78 -10.33
C GLU A 231 7.73 -41.31 -10.65
N GLY A 232 6.65 -41.03 -11.39
CA GLY A 232 6.27 -39.66 -11.76
C GLY A 232 5.95 -38.79 -10.55
N ALA A 233 5.11 -39.29 -9.64
CA ALA A 233 4.78 -38.59 -8.40
C ALA A 233 6.00 -38.47 -7.46
N ALA A 234 6.89 -39.46 -7.46
CA ALA A 234 8.13 -39.38 -6.68
C ALA A 234 9.07 -38.28 -7.20
N ALA A 235 9.21 -38.16 -8.53
CA ALA A 235 9.99 -37.08 -9.15
C ALA A 235 9.37 -35.70 -8.88
N GLU A 236 8.05 -35.58 -8.83
CA GLU A 236 7.36 -34.35 -8.45
C GLU A 236 7.62 -33.96 -6.99
N LEU A 237 7.58 -34.92 -6.06
CA LEU A 237 7.94 -34.69 -4.66
C LEU A 237 9.40 -34.26 -4.51
N GLU A 238 10.32 -34.91 -5.24
CA GLU A 238 11.74 -34.57 -5.22
C GLU A 238 11.99 -33.14 -5.73
N ARG A 239 11.33 -32.75 -6.82
CA ARG A 239 11.36 -31.37 -7.33
C ARG A 239 10.83 -30.38 -6.29
N ALA A 240 9.68 -30.67 -5.68
CA ALA A 240 9.07 -29.80 -4.67
C ALA A 240 9.98 -29.63 -3.43
N LEU A 241 10.65 -30.70 -2.98
CA LEU A 241 11.63 -30.65 -1.88
C LEU A 241 12.85 -29.79 -2.23
N LYS A 242 13.31 -29.83 -3.48
CA LYS A 242 14.42 -29.00 -3.97
C LYS A 242 14.04 -27.52 -4.03
N GLU A 243 12.89 -27.21 -4.64
CA GLU A 243 12.36 -25.84 -4.73
C GLU A 243 12.17 -25.22 -3.35
N TRP A 244 11.64 -25.98 -2.38
CA TRP A 244 11.52 -25.56 -0.99
C TRP A 244 12.89 -25.27 -0.33
N SER A 245 13.88 -26.12 -0.58
CA SER A 245 15.23 -25.95 -0.02
C SER A 245 15.94 -24.72 -0.58
N ASP A 246 15.82 -24.48 -1.89
CA ASP A 246 16.35 -23.27 -2.54
C ASP A 246 15.66 -21.99 -2.04
N LEU A 247 14.35 -22.05 -1.77
CA LEU A 247 13.58 -20.94 -1.22
C LEU A 247 14.01 -20.58 0.22
N ILE A 248 14.26 -21.59 1.07
CA ILE A 248 14.81 -21.38 2.41
C ILE A 248 16.20 -20.74 2.32
N ARG A 249 17.07 -21.24 1.43
CA ARG A 249 18.43 -20.70 1.27
C ARG A 249 18.41 -19.23 0.87
N LYS A 250 17.60 -18.84 -0.12
CA LYS A 250 17.43 -17.43 -0.52
C LYS A 250 16.91 -16.58 0.64
N LYS A 251 15.99 -17.10 1.44
CA LYS A 251 15.44 -16.40 2.62
C LYS A 251 16.49 -16.16 3.70
N ASP A 252 17.35 -17.13 3.96
CA ASP A 252 18.43 -16.98 4.95
C ASP A 252 19.50 -16.01 4.46
N GLU A 253 19.80 -16.03 3.15
CA GLU A 253 20.66 -15.05 2.49
C GLU A 253 20.07 -13.62 2.60
N GLU A 254 18.81 -13.40 2.25
CA GLU A 254 18.13 -12.10 2.37
C GLU A 254 18.06 -11.61 3.83
N ARG A 255 17.72 -12.50 4.77
CA ARG A 255 17.69 -12.17 6.19
C ARG A 255 19.07 -11.75 6.69
N SER A 256 20.12 -12.45 6.24
CA SER A 256 21.51 -12.09 6.53
C SER A 256 21.85 -10.69 5.99
N LEU A 257 21.46 -10.37 4.75
CA LEU A 257 21.70 -9.05 4.17
C LEU A 257 20.97 -7.91 4.90
N VAL A 258 19.72 -8.14 5.33
CA VAL A 258 18.94 -7.16 6.11
C VAL A 258 19.57 -6.92 7.48
N GLU A 259 19.97 -7.98 8.17
CA GLU A 259 20.62 -7.84 9.48
C GLU A 259 22.00 -7.17 9.38
N GLN A 260 22.79 -7.48 8.34
CA GLN A 260 24.05 -6.77 8.06
C GLN A 260 23.82 -5.26 7.84
N LYS A 261 22.78 -4.88 7.08
CA LYS A 261 22.43 -3.46 6.89
C LYS A 261 22.02 -2.79 8.19
N LYS A 262 21.20 -3.45 9.02
CA LYS A 262 20.81 -2.94 10.34
C LYS A 262 22.02 -2.75 11.25
N GLU A 263 22.96 -3.68 11.23
CA GLU A 263 24.18 -3.60 12.04
C GLU A 263 25.02 -2.37 11.65
N ILE A 264 25.27 -2.19 10.35
CA ILE A 264 26.01 -1.04 9.82
C ILE A 264 25.29 0.28 10.17
N LEU A 265 23.97 0.36 9.95
CA LEU A 265 23.19 1.55 10.33
C LEU A 265 23.22 1.80 11.84
N SER A 266 23.10 0.74 12.65
CA SER A 266 23.10 0.87 14.11
C SER A 266 24.41 1.44 14.63
N LYS A 267 25.52 0.99 14.03
CA LYS A 267 26.86 1.49 14.33
C LYS A 267 27.01 2.95 13.90
N ALA A 268 26.58 3.28 12.68
CA ALA A 268 26.66 4.64 12.13
C ALA A 268 25.86 5.66 12.94
N LEU A 269 24.68 5.25 13.42
CA LEU A 269 23.78 6.10 14.18
C LEU A 269 24.11 6.08 15.69
N GLY A 270 24.88 5.10 16.17
CA GLY A 270 25.10 4.92 17.62
C GLY A 270 23.82 4.54 18.37
N ALA A 271 22.84 3.96 17.69
CA ALA A 271 21.55 3.55 18.23
C ALA A 271 21.05 2.29 17.51
N ARG A 272 20.40 1.38 18.24
CA ARG A 272 19.92 0.12 17.65
C ARG A 272 18.80 0.37 16.64
N VAL A 273 19.01 -0.06 15.41
CA VAL A 273 18.01 -0.06 14.34
C VAL A 273 17.16 -1.32 14.42
N VAL A 274 15.85 -1.14 14.58
CA VAL A 274 14.88 -2.24 14.64
C VAL A 274 14.33 -2.55 13.24
N ALA A 275 14.10 -1.50 12.45
CA ALA A 275 13.67 -1.59 11.07
C ALA A 275 14.20 -0.41 10.26
N TYR A 276 14.31 -0.59 8.95
CA TYR A 276 14.58 0.51 8.04
C TYR A 276 13.84 0.27 6.72
N THR A 277 13.54 1.36 6.02
CA THR A 277 13.14 1.34 4.62
C THR A 277 14.07 2.22 3.80
N TYR A 278 14.21 1.89 2.52
CA TYR A 278 14.92 2.71 1.56
C TYR A 278 13.89 3.55 0.79
N GLU A 279 14.17 4.83 0.63
CA GLU A 279 13.36 5.73 -0.17
C GLU A 279 14.26 6.67 -1.00
N THR A 280 13.70 7.18 -2.10
CA THR A 280 14.32 8.27 -2.88
C THR A 280 13.48 9.52 -2.68
N GLY A 281 14.07 10.55 -2.07
CA GLY A 281 13.54 11.90 -2.07
C GLY A 281 13.92 12.66 -3.35
N TYR A 282 13.34 13.84 -3.54
CA TYR A 282 13.63 14.69 -4.70
C TYR A 282 13.87 16.14 -4.26
N LEU A 283 14.91 16.75 -4.82
CA LEU A 283 15.29 18.15 -4.59
C LEU A 283 15.15 18.95 -5.89
N GLY A 284 15.09 20.28 -5.76
CA GLY A 284 14.95 21.20 -6.89
C GLY A 284 13.51 21.48 -7.31
N ARG A 285 13.33 22.57 -8.06
CA ARG A 285 12.04 22.92 -8.67
C ARG A 285 11.80 21.95 -9.83
N GLY A 286 10.86 21.03 -9.66
CA GLY A 286 10.60 19.98 -10.65
C GLY A 286 11.33 18.66 -10.38
N GLN A 287 11.83 18.43 -9.15
CA GLN A 287 12.36 17.12 -8.73
C GLN A 287 13.60 16.66 -9.52
N GLU A 288 14.47 17.61 -9.88
CA GLU A 288 15.62 17.42 -10.77
C GLU A 288 16.72 16.53 -10.16
N VAL A 289 16.82 16.48 -8.82
CA VAL A 289 17.88 15.73 -8.13
C VAL A 289 17.29 14.70 -7.20
N GLU A 290 17.59 13.44 -7.49
CA GLU A 290 17.24 12.30 -6.63
C GLU A 290 18.15 12.23 -5.39
N GLU A 291 17.53 12.06 -4.23
CA GLU A 291 18.21 11.97 -2.95
C GLU A 291 17.90 10.64 -2.25
N PRO A 292 18.83 9.67 -2.27
CA PRO A 292 18.65 8.43 -1.55
C PRO A 292 18.73 8.66 -0.04
N ARG A 293 17.78 8.08 0.70
CA ARG A 293 17.67 8.20 2.14
C ARG A 293 17.12 6.91 2.77
N PHE A 294 17.47 6.68 4.02
CA PHE A 294 16.85 5.65 4.85
C PHE A 294 15.78 6.28 5.73
N ARG A 295 14.66 5.59 5.91
CA ARG A 295 13.81 5.82 7.08
C ARG A 295 14.09 4.74 8.08
N VAL A 296 14.46 5.14 9.28
CA VAL A 296 15.02 4.26 10.28
C VAL A 296 14.15 4.29 11.52
N ARG A 297 13.68 3.12 11.92
CA ARG A 297 13.03 2.92 13.21
C ARG A 297 14.07 2.44 14.20
N LEU A 298 14.28 3.24 15.22
CA LEU A 298 15.19 2.93 16.31
C LEU A 298 14.46 2.23 17.45
N GLU A 299 15.21 1.48 18.25
CA GLU A 299 14.74 1.06 19.56
C GLU A 299 14.41 2.30 20.41
N LYS A 300 13.51 2.17 21.38
CA LYS A 300 13.02 3.29 22.18
C LYS A 300 14.21 4.05 22.80
N LEU A 301 14.43 5.27 22.34
CA LEU A 301 15.44 6.17 22.87
C LEU A 301 14.93 6.82 24.16
N GLY A 302 15.84 7.12 25.09
CA GLY A 302 15.55 8.06 26.18
C GLY A 302 15.34 9.47 25.64
N GLU A 303 14.70 10.35 26.42
CA GLU A 303 14.30 11.70 25.98
C GLU A 303 15.47 12.54 25.46
N ASP A 304 16.59 12.55 26.18
CA ASP A 304 17.77 13.34 25.81
C ASP A 304 18.38 12.86 24.48
N LYS A 305 18.50 11.53 24.34
CA LYS A 305 19.04 10.91 23.12
C LYS A 305 18.09 11.09 21.94
N PHE A 306 16.78 11.09 22.18
CA PHE A 306 15.80 11.41 21.15
C PHE A 306 15.93 12.86 20.68
N LYS A 307 16.06 13.82 21.61
CA LYS A 307 16.27 15.24 21.27
C LYS A 307 17.53 15.44 20.44
N GLU A 308 18.66 14.84 20.86
CA GLU A 308 19.91 14.87 20.11
C GLU A 308 19.74 14.32 18.67
N PHE A 309 18.98 13.24 18.52
CA PHE A 309 18.67 12.67 17.21
C PHE A 309 17.79 13.57 16.36
N ALA A 310 16.73 14.15 16.94
CA ALA A 310 15.79 15.01 16.25
C ALA A 310 16.41 16.35 15.80
N GLU A 311 17.50 16.79 16.44
CA GLU A 311 18.29 17.93 15.98
C GLU A 311 19.12 17.61 14.73
N LYS A 312 19.56 16.35 14.58
CA LYS A 312 20.41 15.90 13.47
C LYS A 312 19.63 15.35 12.28
N TYR A 313 18.50 14.68 12.55
CA TYR A 313 17.72 13.94 11.58
C TYR A 313 16.26 14.36 11.65
N GLU A 314 15.63 14.47 10.48
CA GLU A 314 14.20 14.74 10.40
C GLU A 314 13.43 13.55 10.99
N TYR A 315 12.47 13.84 11.88
CA TYR A 315 11.63 12.82 12.50
C TYR A 315 10.19 12.94 11.99
N SER A 316 9.67 11.86 11.40
CA SER A 316 8.32 11.85 10.83
C SER A 316 7.71 10.45 10.88
N LEU A 317 6.44 10.37 11.27
CA LEU A 317 5.65 9.14 11.35
C LEU A 317 6.33 8.01 12.17
N GLY A 318 7.02 8.36 13.25
CA GLY A 318 7.67 7.37 14.11
C GLY A 318 9.09 6.97 13.69
N GLU A 319 9.64 7.57 12.64
CA GLU A 319 10.90 7.17 12.00
C GLU A 319 11.82 8.37 11.76
N PHE A 320 13.13 8.14 11.81
CA PHE A 320 14.14 9.13 11.46
C PHE A 320 14.53 9.00 9.99
N VAL A 321 14.55 10.12 9.28
CA VAL A 321 15.02 10.20 7.90
C VAL A 321 16.52 10.49 7.92
N VAL A 322 17.31 9.50 7.52
CA VAL A 322 18.77 9.54 7.48
C VAL A 322 19.21 9.57 6.03
N ARG A 323 19.77 10.70 5.61
CA ARG A 323 20.30 10.83 4.25
C ARG A 323 21.67 10.19 4.14
N PHE A 324 22.03 9.75 2.94
CA PHE A 324 23.29 9.04 2.72
C PHE A 324 24.51 9.93 2.98
N ASP A 325 24.42 11.23 2.71
CA ASP A 325 25.48 12.22 2.99
C ASP A 325 25.74 12.43 4.50
N GLN A 326 24.79 12.06 5.36
CA GLN A 326 24.93 12.17 6.82
C GLN A 326 25.66 10.98 7.44
N ILE A 327 25.79 9.87 6.72
CA ILE A 327 26.46 8.64 7.16
C ILE A 327 27.36 8.06 6.05
N PRO A 328 28.27 8.85 5.46
CA PRO A 328 28.97 8.50 4.23
C PRO A 328 29.82 7.22 4.38
N ASP A 329 30.46 7.02 5.53
CA ASP A 329 31.29 5.83 5.80
C ASP A 329 30.44 4.55 5.82
N ALA A 330 29.24 4.62 6.41
CA ALA A 330 28.32 3.49 6.48
C ALA A 330 27.78 3.13 5.10
N VAL A 331 27.44 4.13 4.30
CA VAL A 331 27.00 3.93 2.90
C VAL A 331 28.12 3.32 2.08
N LYS A 332 29.36 3.81 2.22
CA LYS A 332 30.52 3.25 1.54
C LYS A 332 30.76 1.79 1.93
N GLU A 333 30.71 1.47 3.22
CA GLU A 333 30.81 0.08 3.71
C GLU A 333 29.72 -0.81 3.11
N MET A 334 28.48 -0.31 3.01
CA MET A 334 27.38 -1.06 2.38
C MET A 334 27.61 -1.29 0.88
N VAL A 335 28.17 -0.32 0.14
CA VAL A 335 28.53 -0.50 -1.27
C VAL A 335 29.64 -1.52 -1.44
N GLU A 336 30.69 -1.44 -0.62
CA GLU A 336 31.83 -2.38 -0.65
C GLU A 336 31.39 -3.83 -0.35
N LYS A 337 30.39 -3.99 0.53
CA LYS A 337 29.78 -5.29 0.85
C LYS A 337 28.69 -5.74 -0.15
N GLY A 338 28.42 -4.96 -1.21
CA GLY A 338 27.38 -5.27 -2.20
C GLY A 338 25.96 -5.21 -1.64
N LEU A 339 25.76 -4.54 -0.50
CA LEU A 339 24.46 -4.39 0.15
C LEU A 339 23.58 -3.34 -0.54
N ILE A 340 24.18 -2.33 -1.17
CA ILE A 340 23.49 -1.29 -1.94
C ILE A 340 24.25 -0.99 -3.25
N ASP A 341 23.53 -0.55 -4.28
CA ASP A 341 24.10 -0.21 -5.59
C ASP A 341 24.99 1.04 -5.49
N ARG A 342 26.18 0.97 -6.09
CA ARG A 342 27.13 2.09 -6.19
C ARG A 342 26.53 3.34 -6.82
N LYS A 343 25.58 3.21 -7.76
CA LYS A 343 24.86 4.35 -8.36
C LYS A 343 24.12 5.21 -7.33
N LEU A 344 23.75 4.63 -6.18
CA LEU A 344 23.13 5.39 -5.09
C LEU A 344 24.12 6.33 -4.40
N LEU A 345 25.40 5.95 -4.33
CA LEU A 345 26.45 6.82 -3.80
C LEU A 345 26.62 8.05 -4.69
N GLU A 346 26.65 7.87 -6.02
CA GLU A 346 26.75 8.98 -6.99
C GLU A 346 25.53 9.92 -6.93
N LYS A 347 24.35 9.38 -6.63
CA LYS A 347 23.14 10.20 -6.40
C LYS A 347 23.24 10.99 -5.09
N ALA A 348 23.72 10.35 -4.01
CA ALA A 348 23.92 11.01 -2.73
C ALA A 348 24.92 12.17 -2.82
N GLU A 349 26.04 11.98 -3.54
CA GLU A 349 27.06 13.01 -3.75
C GLU A 349 26.48 14.21 -4.52
N ARG A 350 25.71 13.97 -5.59
CA ARG A 350 25.02 15.03 -6.33
C ARG A 350 24.00 15.79 -5.48
N ALA A 351 23.22 15.08 -4.65
CA ALA A 351 22.28 15.71 -3.73
C ALA A 351 22.98 16.57 -2.68
N ALA A 352 24.11 16.10 -2.13
CA ALA A 352 24.92 16.85 -1.18
C ALA A 352 25.53 18.11 -1.82
N GLU A 353 26.05 18.02 -3.04
CA GLU A 353 26.56 19.18 -3.78
C GLU A 353 25.45 20.19 -4.05
N TRP A 354 24.27 19.73 -4.48
CA TRP A 354 23.11 20.59 -4.71
C TRP A 354 22.70 21.34 -3.43
N ARG A 355 22.63 20.64 -2.28
CA ARG A 355 22.31 21.27 -0.99
C ARG A 355 23.33 22.32 -0.58
N ARG A 356 24.63 22.05 -0.83
CA ARG A 356 25.70 23.01 -0.54
C ARG A 356 25.51 24.28 -1.35
N LYS A 357 25.33 24.14 -2.68
CA LYS A 357 25.05 25.28 -3.58
C LYS A 357 23.78 26.01 -3.18
N GLU A 358 22.72 25.30 -2.81
CA GLU A 358 21.45 25.89 -2.38
C GLU A 358 21.59 26.66 -1.07
N LYS A 359 22.39 26.15 -0.12
CA LYS A 359 22.69 26.84 1.14
C LYS A 359 23.47 28.13 0.88
N GLU A 360 24.52 28.06 0.05
CA GLU A 360 25.31 29.21 -0.36
C GLU A 360 24.43 30.26 -1.07
N ARG A 361 23.56 29.82 -1.99
CA ARG A 361 22.58 30.68 -2.69
C ARG A 361 21.66 31.38 -1.69
N LYS A 362 21.08 30.65 -0.73
CA LYS A 362 20.18 31.22 0.28
C LYS A 362 20.86 32.21 1.21
N GLU A 363 22.08 31.91 1.68
CA GLU A 363 22.83 32.87 2.50
C GLU A 363 23.16 34.13 1.69
N ARG A 364 23.54 33.99 0.42
CA ARG A 364 23.76 35.14 -0.45
C ARG A 364 22.52 36.00 -0.66
N VAL A 365 21.35 35.39 -0.85
CA VAL A 365 20.08 36.14 -0.94
C VAL A 365 19.75 36.82 0.39
N LYS A 366 20.01 36.18 1.54
CA LYS A 366 19.83 36.82 2.85
C LYS A 366 20.73 38.03 3.04
N GLU A 367 21.98 37.98 2.60
CA GLU A 367 22.90 39.13 2.64
C GLU A 367 22.33 40.30 1.83
N ILE A 368 21.95 40.07 0.57
CA ILE A 368 21.43 41.11 -0.31
C ILE A 368 20.10 41.68 0.24
N LEU A 369 19.20 40.82 0.75
CA LEU A 369 17.97 41.28 1.40
C LEU A 369 18.27 42.09 2.67
N SER A 370 19.25 41.68 3.46
CA SER A 370 19.62 42.41 4.69
C SER A 370 20.18 43.79 4.38
N GLU A 371 21.01 43.90 3.33
CA GLU A 371 21.52 45.18 2.81
C GLU A 371 20.37 46.08 2.34
N ALA A 372 19.47 45.55 1.50
CA ALA A 372 18.35 46.30 0.95
C ALA A 372 17.35 46.79 2.01
N LEU A 373 17.16 45.99 3.07
CA LEU A 373 16.17 46.27 4.12
C LEU A 373 16.76 46.99 5.34
N GLY A 374 18.09 47.05 5.49
CA GLY A 374 18.75 47.67 6.65
C GLY A 374 18.50 46.94 7.99
N VAL A 375 18.18 45.65 7.91
CA VAL A 375 17.91 44.74 9.05
C VAL A 375 18.48 43.37 8.77
N LYS A 376 18.88 42.64 9.80
CA LYS A 376 19.35 41.26 9.61
C LYS A 376 18.18 40.35 9.24
N VAL A 377 18.28 39.66 8.10
CA VAL A 377 17.33 38.62 7.68
C VAL A 377 17.76 37.27 8.24
N GLU A 378 16.86 36.60 8.97
CA GLU A 378 17.08 35.26 9.52
C GLU A 378 16.69 34.17 8.53
N SER A 379 15.55 34.35 7.85
CA SER A 379 15.06 33.44 6.82
C SER A 379 14.16 34.17 5.83
N PHE A 380 14.03 33.62 4.62
CA PHE A 380 13.12 34.15 3.62
C PHE A 380 12.46 33.04 2.81
N ARG A 381 11.35 33.38 2.15
CA ARG A 381 10.72 32.60 1.09
C ARG A 381 10.36 33.54 -0.05
N LEU A 382 10.70 33.15 -1.28
CA LEU A 382 10.30 33.87 -2.48
C LEU A 382 9.01 33.25 -3.03
N ILE A 383 7.98 34.07 -3.22
CA ILE A 383 6.71 33.71 -3.85
C ILE A 383 6.72 34.33 -5.25
N GLU A 384 6.89 33.50 -6.26
CA GLU A 384 7.08 33.93 -7.65
C GLU A 384 5.78 33.97 -8.44
N ASP A 385 4.86 33.06 -8.12
CA ASP A 385 3.59 32.92 -8.84
C ASP A 385 2.60 34.07 -8.53
N SER A 386 2.91 34.92 -7.55
CA SER A 386 2.11 36.09 -7.23
C SER A 386 2.39 37.22 -8.22
N HIS A 387 1.37 38.02 -8.52
CA HIS A 387 1.49 39.18 -9.39
C HIS A 387 1.13 40.45 -8.57
N PRO A 388 2.12 41.19 -8.03
CA PRO A 388 3.57 41.05 -8.24
C PRO A 388 4.24 39.97 -7.37
N PRO A 389 5.44 39.47 -7.76
CA PRO A 389 6.25 38.59 -6.91
C PRO A 389 6.65 39.26 -5.60
N TYR A 390 6.76 38.49 -4.53
CA TYR A 390 7.17 39.03 -3.22
C TYR A 390 8.00 38.04 -2.39
N PHE A 391 8.73 38.59 -1.43
CA PHE A 391 9.45 37.84 -0.41
C PHE A 391 8.67 37.84 0.91
N LYS A 392 8.52 36.69 1.54
CA LYS A 392 8.21 36.59 2.97
C LYS A 392 9.53 36.53 3.73
N VAL A 393 9.78 37.51 4.59
CA VAL A 393 11.07 37.73 5.24
C VAL A 393 10.89 37.70 6.75
N ARG A 394 11.61 36.81 7.43
CA ARG A 394 11.77 36.86 8.89
C ARG A 394 13.07 37.59 9.20
N THR A 395 12.98 38.62 10.02
CA THR A 395 14.13 39.40 10.48
C THR A 395 14.55 38.94 11.87
N GLU A 396 15.70 39.43 12.34
CA GLU A 396 16.01 39.45 13.76
C GLU A 396 14.91 40.18 14.57
N ARG A 397 14.90 39.97 15.88
CA ARG A 397 13.98 40.68 16.78
C ARG A 397 14.27 42.18 16.75
N LEU A 398 13.43 42.93 16.04
CA LEU A 398 13.48 44.38 16.00
C LEU A 398 12.95 44.96 17.33
N GLY A 399 13.58 46.03 17.82
CA GLY A 399 13.00 46.83 18.91
C GLY A 399 11.71 47.55 18.47
N ASP A 400 10.87 47.93 19.42
CA ASP A 400 9.51 48.43 19.16
C ASP A 400 9.44 49.59 18.15
N GLU A 401 10.36 50.55 18.22
CA GLU A 401 10.41 51.69 17.30
C GLU A 401 10.74 51.24 15.87
N LYS A 402 11.85 50.50 15.72
CA LYS A 402 12.29 49.97 14.42
C LYS A 402 11.27 49.02 13.81
N PHE A 403 10.60 48.21 14.63
CA PHE A 403 9.50 47.34 14.20
C PHE A 403 8.34 48.14 13.62
N ARG A 404 7.88 49.19 14.32
CA ARG A 404 6.78 50.04 13.84
C ARG A 404 7.12 50.76 12.54
N GLU A 405 8.35 51.25 12.41
CA GLU A 405 8.81 51.85 11.15
C GLU A 405 8.83 50.84 10.00
N PHE A 406 9.30 49.62 10.27
CA PHE A 406 9.37 48.56 9.28
C PHE A 406 7.98 48.07 8.86
N ALA A 407 7.07 47.91 9.82
CA ALA A 407 5.68 47.50 9.60
C ALA A 407 4.84 48.56 8.85
N LYS A 408 5.26 49.83 8.85
CA LYS A 408 4.65 50.86 7.99
C LYS A 408 5.02 50.69 6.51
N LYS A 409 6.19 50.11 6.23
CA LYS A 409 6.71 49.91 4.87
C LYS A 409 6.30 48.57 4.27
N TYR A 410 6.25 47.54 5.11
CA TYR A 410 6.04 46.15 4.72
C TYR A 410 4.95 45.50 5.58
N GLU A 411 4.02 44.79 4.93
CA GLU A 411 2.92 44.12 5.62
C GLU A 411 3.45 42.99 6.50
N TYR A 412 3.13 43.02 7.80
CA TYR A 412 3.54 42.00 8.76
C TYR A 412 2.42 41.00 9.06
N SER A 413 2.69 39.72 8.90
CA SER A 413 1.75 38.64 9.25
C SER A 413 2.49 37.36 9.62
N TYR A 414 1.97 36.62 10.61
CA TYR A 414 2.50 35.31 11.02
C TYR A 414 4.01 35.26 11.31
N GLY A 415 4.58 36.34 11.83
CA GLY A 415 6.01 36.40 12.16
C GLY A 415 6.93 36.71 10.98
N GLU A 416 6.39 37.17 9.84
CA GLU A 416 7.13 37.49 8.62
C GLU A 416 6.65 38.82 8.02
N PHE A 417 7.54 39.56 7.37
CA PHE A 417 7.24 40.75 6.57
C PHE A 417 7.08 40.38 5.10
N THR A 418 6.10 40.96 4.43
CA THR A 418 5.87 40.84 2.99
C THR A 418 6.56 41.99 2.28
N VAL A 419 7.64 41.66 1.56
CA VAL A 419 8.43 42.61 0.79
C VAL A 419 8.17 42.35 -0.69
N GLU A 420 7.33 43.18 -1.30
CA GLU A 420 7.07 43.10 -2.73
C GLU A 420 8.37 43.38 -3.51
N ALA A 421 8.65 42.57 -4.53
CA ALA A 421 9.93 42.60 -5.24
C ALA A 421 10.22 43.98 -5.86
N HIS A 422 9.19 44.68 -6.36
CA HIS A 422 9.33 46.02 -6.94
C HIS A 422 9.79 47.08 -5.93
N LYS A 423 9.56 46.89 -4.62
CA LYS A 423 10.00 47.83 -3.56
C LYS A 423 11.49 47.76 -3.27
N ILE A 424 12.17 46.71 -3.75
CA ILE A 424 13.62 46.48 -3.59
C ILE A 424 14.24 46.14 -4.96
N LEU A 425 13.83 46.84 -6.01
CA LEU A 425 14.11 46.49 -7.41
C LEU A 425 15.62 46.32 -7.70
N GLU A 426 16.47 47.20 -7.19
CA GLU A 426 17.93 47.09 -7.39
C GLU A 426 18.50 45.80 -6.79
N ALA A 427 18.03 45.42 -5.60
CA ALA A 427 18.42 44.18 -4.94
C ALA A 427 17.95 42.96 -5.72
N VAL A 428 16.71 42.99 -6.23
CA VAL A 428 16.13 41.90 -7.05
C VAL A 428 16.87 41.75 -8.38
N ARG A 429 17.22 42.86 -9.04
CA ARG A 429 18.05 42.83 -10.27
C ARG A 429 19.40 42.20 -10.00
N ARG A 430 20.10 42.63 -8.94
CA ARG A 430 21.37 42.04 -8.52
C ARG A 430 21.24 40.53 -8.25
N MET A 431 20.19 40.10 -7.54
CA MET A 431 19.97 38.67 -7.30
C MET A 431 19.76 37.87 -8.59
N ALA A 432 19.04 38.43 -9.58
CA ALA A 432 18.83 37.78 -10.86
C ALA A 432 20.10 37.75 -11.74
N GLU A 433 20.91 38.80 -11.71
CA GLU A 433 22.21 38.86 -12.39
C GLU A 433 23.21 37.86 -11.80
N GLU A 434 23.22 37.71 -10.47
CA GLU A 434 24.02 36.69 -9.76
C GLU A 434 23.43 35.26 -9.92
N GLY A 435 22.29 35.09 -10.60
CA GLY A 435 21.65 33.78 -10.83
C GLY A 435 21.03 33.14 -9.58
N LEU A 436 20.74 33.95 -8.55
CA LEU A 436 20.22 33.49 -7.26
C LEU A 436 18.69 33.31 -7.24
N ILE A 437 18.01 34.03 -8.13
CA ILE A 437 16.57 33.97 -8.39
C ILE A 437 16.33 33.96 -9.91
N PRO A 438 15.16 33.49 -10.38
CA PRO A 438 14.81 33.54 -11.80
C PRO A 438 14.76 34.97 -12.34
N ARG A 439 15.12 35.16 -13.62
CA ARG A 439 15.15 36.49 -14.25
C ARG A 439 13.76 37.09 -14.42
N GLU A 440 12.78 36.22 -14.63
CA GLU A 440 11.36 36.54 -14.79
C GLU A 440 10.82 37.28 -13.55
N VAL A 441 11.36 36.98 -12.36
CA VAL A 441 11.00 37.70 -11.12
C VAL A 441 11.46 39.16 -11.17
N ALA A 442 12.66 39.42 -11.67
CA ALA A 442 13.19 40.78 -11.81
C ALA A 442 12.48 41.57 -12.91
N GLU A 443 12.12 40.92 -14.02
CA GLU A 443 11.33 41.51 -15.10
C GLU A 443 9.93 41.89 -14.61
N ALA A 444 9.23 40.98 -13.92
CA ALA A 444 7.91 41.26 -13.34
C ALA A 444 7.95 42.37 -12.27
N ALA A 445 8.99 42.39 -11.42
CA ALA A 445 9.20 43.46 -10.45
C ALA A 445 9.43 44.81 -11.13
N HIS A 446 10.16 44.84 -12.24
CA HIS A 446 10.42 46.05 -13.01
C HIS A 446 9.14 46.59 -13.67
N GLY A 447 8.37 45.73 -14.33
CA GLY A 447 7.11 46.15 -14.95
C GLY A 447 6.14 46.75 -13.93
N ARG A 448 6.02 46.15 -12.75
CA ARG A 448 5.21 46.71 -11.66
C ARG A 448 5.73 48.05 -11.15
N PHE A 449 7.05 48.24 -11.11
CA PHE A 449 7.64 49.52 -10.71
C PHE A 449 7.31 50.63 -11.70
N GLU A 450 7.34 50.33 -13.01
CA GLU A 450 6.96 51.28 -14.06
C GLU A 450 5.48 51.64 -13.99
N GLU A 451 4.58 50.66 -13.84
CA GLU A 451 3.13 50.88 -13.67
C GLU A 451 2.76 51.80 -12.49
N LEU A 452 3.57 51.80 -11.43
CA LEU A 452 3.33 52.63 -10.24
C LEU A 452 3.98 54.01 -10.33
N ALA A 453 4.87 54.22 -11.31
CA ALA A 453 5.53 55.49 -11.57
C ALA A 453 4.76 56.37 -12.57
N GLU A 454 3.91 55.75 -13.41
CA GLU A 454 2.86 56.40 -14.21
C GLU A 454 1.66 56.79 -13.36
#